data_AF-B0KW99-F1
#
_entry.id   AF-B0KW99-F1
#
_cell.length_a   1.000
_cell.length_b   1.000
_cell.length_c   1.000
_cell.angle_alpha   90.00
_cell.angle_beta   90.00
_cell.angle_gamma   90.00
#
_symmetry.space_group_name_H-M   'P 1'
#
loop_
_entity.id
_entity.type
_entity.pdbx_description
1 polymer ?
#
loop_
_entity_poly.entity_id
_entity_poly.type
_entity_poly.pdbx_seq_one_letter_code
_entity_poly.pdbx_strand_id
1 'polypeptide(L)'
;GLYPESHGIIDNNMYDVNLNKNFSLSSKEQNNPAWWQGQPVIKALQLVDGAFGMLMEGLKQRNLHNCVNIILLADHGMDQTYCNQMEYMTDYFPRINFFYMYEGPAPRIRARNIPHDFFSFNSEEIVRNLSCQKPDQHFKPYLTPDLPKRLHYAKNVRIDKVHLFVDRQWLAVRSKSSTYCGGGNHGYNNEFKSMEAIFLAHGPSFKEKTEVEPFENIEVYNLMCDLLRIQPAPNNGTHGSLNHLLKVPFYEPSHAEEVSKFSVCGFTNPEPTDSLDCLCPHLQNSTQLEQVNHMLNLTQEELTATVKVNLPFGRPRVLQKNMDHCLLYHREYVSGFGKAMRMPMWSSYTVPQLGDTSPLPPTVPDCLRADVRVPPYESQKCSFYLADKNITHGFLYPPAINRTSDSQYDALITSNLVPMYEEFKKMWDYFHSVLLIKHATERNGVNVVSGPIFDYNYDGRFDAPGEITECSTHDCLHHAVRYRRYSQLEIQ
;
A
#
# COMPACT_ATOMS: atom_id res chain seq x y z
N GLY A 1 39.79 5.84 3.05
CA GLY A 1 40.99 5.94 3.89
C GLY A 1 42.10 5.07 3.33
N LEU A 2 42.67 5.46 2.20
CA LEU A 2 43.84 4.80 1.59
C LEU A 2 45.15 5.53 1.91
N TYR A 3 45.07 6.73 2.49
CA TYR A 3 46.20 7.61 2.75
C TYR A 3 46.20 8.08 4.21
N PRO A 4 47.37 8.10 4.89
CA PRO A 4 47.52 8.55 6.27
C PRO A 4 46.85 9.89 6.57
N GLU A 5 46.88 10.83 5.64
CA GLU A 5 46.34 12.18 5.79
C GLU A 5 44.80 12.19 5.89
N SER A 6 44.14 11.09 5.49
CA SER A 6 42.68 10.97 5.51
C SER A 6 42.11 10.33 6.79
N HIS A 7 42.93 9.60 7.56
CA HIS A 7 42.47 8.89 8.77
C HIS A 7 43.37 9.06 10.00
N GLY A 8 44.57 9.64 9.86
CA GLY A 8 45.48 9.98 10.97
C GLY A 8 46.18 8.80 11.64
N ILE A 9 45.72 7.56 11.41
CA ILE A 9 46.24 6.35 12.08
C ILE A 9 47.37 5.71 11.27
N ILE A 10 48.60 5.83 11.76
CA ILE A 10 49.80 5.37 11.04
C ILE A 10 50.51 4.18 11.70
N ASP A 11 50.16 3.85 12.94
CA ASP A 11 50.78 2.78 13.71
C ASP A 11 49.80 2.24 14.79
N ASN A 12 50.07 1.03 15.27
CA ASN A 12 49.35 0.38 16.37
C ASN A 12 49.65 1.00 17.74
N ASN A 13 50.74 1.77 17.83
CA ASN A 13 51.07 2.63 18.97
C ASN A 13 51.60 3.97 18.45
N MET A 14 50.91 5.07 18.75
CA MET A 14 51.30 6.38 18.22
C MET A 14 50.90 7.51 19.17
N TYR A 15 51.63 8.61 19.13
CA TYR A 15 51.33 9.82 19.88
C TYR A 15 50.79 10.89 18.93
N ASP A 16 49.68 11.54 19.29
CA ASP A 16 49.12 12.66 18.53
C ASP A 16 49.36 13.97 19.29
N VAL A 17 50.05 14.90 18.62
CA VAL A 17 50.49 16.18 19.18
C VAL A 17 49.35 17.17 19.42
N ASN A 18 48.26 17.07 18.64
CA ASN A 18 47.12 17.97 18.73
C ASN A 18 46.13 17.49 19.81
N LEU A 19 45.98 16.17 19.96
CA LEU A 19 45.19 15.54 21.01
C LEU A 19 45.95 15.44 22.33
N ASN A 20 47.29 15.53 22.30
CA ASN A 20 48.19 15.35 23.43
C ASN A 20 47.92 14.02 24.17
N LYS A 21 47.77 12.94 23.41
CA LYS A 21 47.43 11.59 23.90
C LYS A 21 48.25 10.52 23.18
N ASN A 22 48.32 9.34 23.78
CA ASN A 22 48.89 8.14 23.16
C ASN A 22 47.78 7.17 22.76
N PHE A 23 47.80 6.71 21.51
CA PHE A 23 46.97 5.65 20.99
C PHE A 23 47.69 4.31 21.16
N SER A 24 46.96 3.28 21.55
CA SER A 24 47.41 1.89 21.51
C SER A 24 46.23 0.96 21.32
N LEU A 25 46.32 0.02 20.38
CA LEU A 25 45.31 -1.04 20.19
C LEU A 25 45.13 -1.93 21.43
N SER A 26 46.15 -2.01 22.28
CA SER A 26 46.13 -2.79 23.53
C SER A 26 45.48 -2.04 24.71
N SER A 27 45.00 -0.81 24.48
CA SER A 27 44.48 0.06 25.53
C SER A 27 43.01 0.45 25.29
N LYS A 28 42.39 1.09 26.28
CA LYS A 28 41.02 1.62 26.15
C LYS A 28 40.91 2.76 25.13
N GLU A 29 42.02 3.39 24.75
CA GLU A 29 42.03 4.47 23.76
C GLU A 29 41.60 4.01 22.36
N GLN A 30 41.65 2.72 22.03
CA GLN A 30 41.12 2.22 20.76
C GLN A 30 39.61 2.52 20.58
N ASN A 31 38.89 2.67 21.69
CA ASN A 31 37.46 2.98 21.68
C ASN A 31 37.18 4.49 21.78
N ASN A 32 38.21 5.33 21.92
CA ASN A 32 38.03 6.76 22.07
C ASN A 32 37.79 7.40 20.68
N PRO A 33 36.61 7.98 20.42
CA PRO A 33 36.21 8.51 19.12
C PRO A 33 37.10 9.65 18.61
N ALA A 34 37.82 10.34 19.49
CA ALA A 34 38.73 11.44 19.14
C ALA A 34 39.85 10.99 18.19
N TRP A 35 40.28 9.73 18.26
CA TRP A 35 41.35 9.18 17.42
C TRP A 35 40.96 8.96 15.97
N TRP A 36 39.66 8.82 15.71
CA TRP A 36 39.18 8.35 14.42
C TRP A 36 38.70 9.49 13.52
N GLN A 37 38.34 10.66 14.10
CA GLN A 37 37.79 11.84 13.40
C GLN A 37 36.69 11.50 12.34
N GLY A 38 36.08 10.30 12.41
CA GLY A 38 35.21 9.59 11.44
C GLY A 38 35.25 8.05 11.63
N GLN A 39 34.23 7.29 11.20
CA GLN A 39 33.61 6.26 12.08
C GLN A 39 34.14 4.79 12.16
N PRO A 40 33.94 4.12 13.34
CA PRO A 40 34.03 2.66 13.56
C PRO A 40 33.37 1.76 12.52
N VAL A 41 32.38 2.27 11.76
CA VAL A 41 31.64 1.49 10.75
C VAL A 41 32.54 1.00 9.62
N ILE A 42 33.45 1.82 9.08
CA ILE A 42 34.35 1.36 8.00
C ILE A 42 35.25 0.21 8.49
N LYS A 43 35.73 0.30 9.73
CA LYS A 43 36.50 -0.78 10.36
C LYS A 43 35.65 -2.01 10.63
N ALA A 44 34.41 -1.83 11.09
CA ALA A 44 33.48 -2.93 11.27
C ALA A 44 33.16 -3.63 9.94
N LEU A 45 32.98 -2.88 8.85
CA LEU A 45 32.80 -3.40 7.50
C LEU A 45 34.02 -4.24 7.07
N GLN A 46 35.23 -3.73 7.25
CA GLN A 46 36.46 -4.50 6.98
C GLN A 46 36.57 -5.76 7.85
N LEU A 47 36.17 -5.67 9.12
CA LEU A 47 36.20 -6.81 10.04
C LEU A 47 35.22 -7.91 9.59
N VAL A 48 33.98 -7.56 9.27
CA VAL A 48 32.97 -8.54 8.83
C VAL A 48 33.26 -9.07 7.44
N ASP A 49 33.82 -8.26 6.54
CA ASP A 49 34.33 -8.70 5.25
C ASP A 49 35.47 -9.72 5.42
N GLY A 50 36.45 -9.42 6.28
CA GLY A 50 37.53 -10.35 6.62
C GLY A 50 37.04 -11.65 7.27
N ALA A 51 36.05 -11.56 8.17
CA ALA A 51 35.42 -12.73 8.78
C ALA A 51 34.64 -13.58 7.76
N PHE A 52 33.94 -12.93 6.83
CA PHE A 52 33.28 -13.62 5.71
C PHE A 52 34.31 -14.26 4.77
N GLY A 53 35.42 -13.58 4.49
CA GLY A 53 36.56 -14.13 3.76
C GLY A 53 37.15 -15.37 4.45
N MET A 54 37.29 -15.34 5.77
CA MET A 54 37.70 -16.52 6.56
C MET A 54 36.74 -17.70 6.40
N LEU A 55 35.42 -17.45 6.37
CA LEU A 55 34.44 -18.49 6.05
C LEU A 55 34.65 -19.05 4.64
N MET A 56 34.81 -18.19 3.64
CA MET A 56 34.99 -18.62 2.25
C MET A 56 36.29 -19.42 2.05
N GLU A 57 37.39 -19.02 2.68
CA GLU A 57 38.65 -19.78 2.66
C GLU A 57 38.50 -21.13 3.40
N GLY A 58 37.80 -21.16 4.53
CA GLY A 58 37.48 -22.39 5.26
C GLY A 58 36.66 -23.38 4.42
N LEU A 59 35.66 -22.89 3.69
CA LEU A 59 34.87 -23.66 2.73
C LEU A 59 35.73 -24.13 1.55
N LYS A 60 36.62 -23.28 1.04
CA LYS A 60 37.53 -23.62 -0.05
C LYS A 60 38.49 -24.73 0.33
N GLN A 61 39.11 -24.64 1.51
CA GLN A 61 39.99 -25.66 2.08
C GLN A 61 39.30 -27.04 2.20
N ARG A 62 37.98 -27.04 2.40
CA ARG A 62 37.15 -28.25 2.51
C ARG A 62 36.49 -28.67 1.19
N ASN A 63 36.80 -28.00 0.08
CA ASN A 63 36.16 -28.19 -1.23
C ASN A 63 34.63 -28.00 -1.23
N LEU A 64 34.12 -27.12 -0.34
CA LEU A 64 32.68 -26.83 -0.17
C LEU A 64 32.26 -25.47 -0.75
N HIS A 65 33.20 -24.61 -1.13
CA HIS A 65 32.95 -23.24 -1.62
C HIS A 65 32.01 -23.16 -2.84
N ASN A 66 31.98 -24.19 -3.68
CA ASN A 66 31.04 -24.31 -4.82
C ASN A 66 29.93 -25.36 -4.59
N CYS A 67 29.83 -25.90 -3.37
CA CYS A 67 28.78 -26.84 -2.96
C CYS A 67 27.72 -26.17 -2.09
N VAL A 68 28.12 -25.21 -1.25
CA VAL A 68 27.21 -24.47 -0.36
C VAL A 68 26.44 -23.40 -1.14
N ASN A 69 25.15 -23.30 -0.87
CA ASN A 69 24.33 -22.13 -1.20
C ASN A 69 24.39 -21.16 -0.03
N ILE A 70 25.14 -20.07 -0.17
CA ILE A 70 25.27 -19.02 0.84
C ILE A 70 24.35 -17.85 0.49
N ILE A 71 23.66 -17.33 1.51
CA ILE A 71 22.92 -16.07 1.46
C ILE A 71 23.52 -15.17 2.53
N LEU A 72 24.03 -14.01 2.11
CA LEU A 72 24.51 -12.94 2.98
C LEU A 72 23.52 -11.78 2.89
N LEU A 73 22.91 -11.41 4.01
CA LEU A 73 21.93 -10.34 4.07
C LEU A 73 22.04 -9.54 5.38
N ALA A 74 21.33 -8.42 5.44
CA ALA A 74 21.12 -7.66 6.67
C ALA A 74 19.62 -7.60 7.03
N ASP A 75 19.34 -7.31 8.28
CA ASP A 75 17.98 -7.10 8.79
C ASP A 75 17.41 -5.73 8.40
N HIS A 76 18.25 -4.68 8.44
CA HIS A 76 17.89 -3.32 8.04
C HIS A 76 19.13 -2.46 7.73
N GLY A 77 18.90 -1.27 7.17
CA GLY A 77 19.92 -0.24 7.02
C GLY A 77 20.18 0.59 8.29
N MET A 78 20.73 1.79 8.12
CA MET A 78 21.08 2.74 9.20
C MET A 78 20.96 4.18 8.69
N ASP A 79 20.43 5.10 9.51
CA ASP A 79 20.44 6.55 9.22
C ASP A 79 21.06 7.35 10.38
N GLN A 80 21.55 8.55 10.07
CA GLN A 80 22.09 9.47 11.05
C GLN A 80 20.95 10.22 11.75
N THR A 81 21.07 10.40 13.07
CA THR A 81 20.15 11.22 13.86
C THR A 81 20.82 12.50 14.34
N TYR A 82 20.04 13.52 14.67
CA TYR A 82 20.57 14.80 15.14
C TYR A 82 19.79 15.30 16.35
N CYS A 83 20.49 15.83 17.35
CA CYS A 83 19.84 16.35 18.57
C CYS A 83 19.00 17.62 18.32
N ASN A 84 19.17 18.28 17.17
CA ASN A 84 18.30 19.37 16.72
C ASN A 84 17.12 18.89 15.84
N GLN A 85 17.02 17.60 15.54
CA GLN A 85 15.91 16.97 14.79
C GLN A 85 15.12 16.03 15.73
N MET A 86 14.55 16.61 16.78
CA MET A 86 13.79 15.88 17.79
C MET A 86 12.46 16.60 18.06
N GLU A 87 11.38 15.84 18.04
CA GLU A 87 10.03 16.25 18.43
C GLU A 87 9.72 15.77 19.84
N TYR A 88 9.10 16.62 20.67
CA TYR A 88 8.91 16.37 22.09
C TYR A 88 7.42 16.34 22.44
N MET A 89 6.92 15.27 23.05
CA MET A 89 5.50 15.19 23.45
C MET A 89 5.08 16.28 24.45
N THR A 90 6.02 16.83 25.23
CA THR A 90 5.77 17.99 26.10
C THR A 90 5.37 19.26 25.36
N ASP A 91 5.67 19.37 24.06
CA ASP A 91 5.28 20.52 23.24
C ASP A 91 3.81 20.42 22.78
N TYR A 92 3.19 19.25 22.90
CA TYR A 92 1.82 18.96 22.45
C TYR A 92 0.85 18.67 23.60
N PHE A 93 1.36 18.20 24.74
CA PHE A 93 0.55 17.86 25.91
C PHE A 93 1.01 18.60 27.16
N PRO A 94 0.10 19.25 27.91
CA PRO A 94 0.45 19.90 29.19
C PRO A 94 0.82 18.88 30.28
N ARG A 95 0.34 17.63 30.15
CA ARG A 95 0.65 16.52 31.05
C ARG A 95 0.93 15.28 30.21
N ILE A 96 2.02 14.59 30.50
CA ILE A 96 2.43 13.36 29.79
C ILE A 96 2.49 12.13 30.72
N ASN A 97 2.20 12.30 32.01
CA ASN A 97 2.37 11.28 33.05
C ASN A 97 1.39 10.10 32.95
N PHE A 98 0.30 10.22 32.19
CA PHE A 98 -0.76 9.23 32.07
C PHE A 98 -0.53 8.19 30.96
N PHE A 99 0.37 8.48 30.01
CA PHE A 99 0.77 7.53 28.97
C PHE A 99 2.23 7.10 29.13
N TYR A 100 2.56 5.93 28.58
CA TYR A 100 3.92 5.46 28.33
C TYR A 100 4.21 5.58 26.84
N MET A 101 5.45 5.92 26.48
CA MET A 101 5.87 6.07 25.09
C MET A 101 7.09 5.18 24.84
N TYR A 102 6.99 4.33 23.82
CA TYR A 102 8.16 3.78 23.15
C TYR A 102 8.68 4.90 22.24
N GLU A 103 9.89 5.38 22.48
CA GLU A 103 10.47 6.55 21.81
C GLU A 103 11.29 6.14 20.57
N GLY A 104 11.65 7.12 19.73
CA GLY A 104 12.62 6.93 18.65
C GLY A 104 12.01 7.10 17.25
N PRO A 105 12.51 6.35 16.24
CA PRO A 105 12.06 6.43 14.84
C PRO A 105 10.66 5.84 14.54
N ALA A 106 10.23 4.82 15.29
CA ALA A 106 8.90 4.19 15.15
C ALA A 106 8.16 4.14 16.50
N PRO A 107 7.87 5.31 17.07
CA PRO A 107 7.32 5.43 18.41
C PRO A 107 5.87 4.93 18.49
N ARG A 108 5.49 4.50 19.69
CA ARG A 108 4.13 4.08 20.04
C ARG A 108 3.74 4.61 21.40
N ILE A 109 2.46 4.90 21.59
CA ILE A 109 1.94 5.41 22.86
C ILE A 109 0.85 4.47 23.38
N ARG A 110 0.90 4.19 24.69
CA ARG A 110 -0.08 3.37 25.40
C ARG A 110 -0.38 3.94 26.79
N ALA A 111 -1.41 3.43 27.45
CA ALA A 111 -1.63 3.71 28.87
C ALA A 111 -0.38 3.38 29.71
N ARG A 112 -0.11 4.21 30.72
CA ARG A 112 0.98 3.94 31.66
C ARG A 112 0.63 2.85 32.67
N ASN A 113 -0.60 2.85 33.17
CA ASN A 113 -1.11 1.89 34.15
C ASN A 113 -1.62 0.62 33.45
N ILE A 114 -0.70 -0.32 33.21
CA ILE A 114 -1.00 -1.61 32.58
C ILE A 114 -1.08 -2.73 33.62
N PRO A 115 -1.92 -3.76 33.40
CA PRO A 115 -2.80 -3.95 32.23
C PRO A 115 -4.15 -3.21 32.33
N HIS A 116 -4.46 -2.60 33.48
CA HIS A 116 -5.78 -2.07 33.81
C HIS A 116 -6.36 -1.10 32.77
N ASP A 117 -5.56 -0.14 32.32
CA ASP A 117 -6.03 0.90 31.42
C ASP A 117 -5.68 0.63 29.95
N PHE A 118 -5.21 -0.58 29.60
CA PHE A 118 -4.75 -0.88 28.24
C PHE A 118 -5.84 -0.68 27.19
N PHE A 119 -7.05 -1.16 27.44
CA PHE A 119 -8.19 -1.05 26.51
C PHE A 119 -9.06 0.18 26.73
N SER A 120 -9.07 0.76 27.95
CA SER A 120 -9.83 1.99 28.23
C SER A 120 -9.07 3.26 27.82
N PHE A 121 -7.81 3.14 27.40
CA PHE A 121 -6.99 4.24 26.91
C PHE A 121 -7.59 4.88 25.66
N ASN A 122 -7.89 6.19 25.74
CA ASN A 122 -8.46 6.96 24.63
C ASN A 122 -7.40 7.28 23.55
N SER A 123 -7.14 6.29 22.69
CA SER A 123 -6.11 6.37 21.65
C SER A 123 -6.46 7.39 20.58
N GLU A 124 -7.74 7.50 20.25
CA GLU A 124 -8.32 8.45 19.29
C GLU A 124 -8.05 9.89 19.73
N GLU A 125 -8.18 10.20 21.03
CA GLU A 125 -7.88 11.51 21.58
C GLU A 125 -6.40 11.87 21.47
N ILE A 126 -5.49 10.92 21.71
CA ILE A 126 -4.04 11.16 21.54
C ILE A 126 -3.73 11.48 20.08
N VAL A 127 -4.22 10.67 19.14
CA VAL A 127 -3.98 10.90 17.70
C VAL A 127 -4.57 12.23 17.26
N ARG A 128 -5.79 12.56 17.68
CA ARG A 128 -6.44 13.83 17.37
C ARG A 128 -5.65 15.03 17.89
N ASN A 129 -5.20 14.99 19.14
CA ASN A 129 -4.48 16.10 19.76
C ASN A 129 -3.06 16.28 19.20
N LEU A 130 -2.49 15.27 18.55
CA LEU A 130 -1.21 15.34 17.85
C LEU A 130 -1.35 15.71 16.37
N SER A 131 -2.56 15.71 15.82
CA SER A 131 -2.78 15.92 14.38
C SER A 131 -2.75 17.40 14.04
N CYS A 132 -1.96 17.75 13.01
CA CYS A 132 -1.91 19.08 12.39
C CYS A 132 -1.69 20.24 13.39
N GLN A 133 -0.85 20.03 14.39
CA GLN A 133 -0.59 21.02 15.45
C GLN A 133 0.42 22.09 15.03
N LYS A 134 1.39 21.72 14.19
CA LYS A 134 2.36 22.65 13.59
C LYS A 134 2.38 22.42 12.07
N PRO A 135 2.55 23.48 11.24
CA PRO A 135 2.70 23.31 9.80
C PRO A 135 3.88 22.40 9.42
N ASP A 136 5.00 22.56 10.12
CA ASP A 136 6.24 21.82 9.88
C ASP A 136 6.48 20.73 10.95
N GLN A 137 5.42 20.07 11.44
CA GLN A 137 5.58 18.94 12.34
C GLN A 137 6.27 17.76 11.63
N HIS A 138 7.28 17.16 12.26
CA HIS A 138 8.11 16.12 11.62
C HIS A 138 7.70 14.68 11.96
N PHE A 139 6.41 14.52 12.27
CA PHE A 139 5.75 13.23 12.37
C PHE A 139 4.26 13.37 12.07
N LYS A 140 3.63 12.24 11.74
CA LYS A 140 2.18 12.15 11.58
C LYS A 140 1.62 11.08 12.52
N PRO A 141 0.68 11.41 13.41
CA PRO A 141 0.06 10.42 14.27
C PRO A 141 -0.97 9.59 13.49
N TYR A 142 -1.06 8.31 13.82
CA TYR A 142 -1.99 7.36 13.24
C TYR A 142 -2.60 6.47 14.31
N LEU A 143 -3.88 6.15 14.14
CA LEU A 143 -4.38 4.88 14.64
C LEU A 143 -3.82 3.77 13.73
N THR A 144 -3.37 2.66 14.28
CA THR A 144 -2.71 1.62 13.47
C THR A 144 -3.54 1.06 12.31
N PRO A 145 -4.89 0.94 12.39
CA PRO A 145 -5.70 0.59 11.23
C PRO A 145 -5.68 1.60 10.09
N ASP A 146 -5.30 2.86 10.36
CA ASP A 146 -5.21 3.98 9.42
C ASP A 146 -3.80 4.13 8.79
N LEU A 147 -2.81 3.34 9.24
CA LEU A 147 -1.47 3.33 8.63
C LEU A 147 -1.52 2.85 7.16
N PRO A 148 -0.53 3.20 6.33
CA PRO A 148 -0.39 2.65 4.99
C PRO A 148 -0.42 1.11 5.01
N LYS A 149 -1.33 0.50 4.24
CA LYS A 149 -1.58 -0.95 4.27
C LYS A 149 -0.35 -1.78 3.90
N ARG A 150 0.52 -1.27 3.02
CA ARG A 150 1.81 -1.90 2.66
C ARG A 150 2.73 -2.21 3.85
N LEU A 151 2.53 -1.56 5.00
CA LEU A 151 3.34 -1.81 6.21
C LEU A 151 2.89 -3.08 6.96
N HIS A 152 1.66 -3.57 6.74
CA HIS A 152 1.07 -4.69 7.48
C HIS A 152 1.22 -4.62 9.02
N TYR A 153 1.22 -3.39 9.58
CA TYR A 153 1.57 -3.13 10.98
C TYR A 153 0.37 -2.69 11.83
N ALA A 154 -0.66 -3.56 11.92
CA ALA A 154 -1.88 -3.27 12.70
C ALA A 154 -2.46 -4.48 13.45
N LYS A 155 -2.41 -5.68 12.87
CA LYS A 155 -3.10 -6.89 13.39
C LYS A 155 -2.31 -7.62 14.48
N ASN A 156 -2.02 -6.94 15.58
CA ASN A 156 -1.50 -7.61 16.78
C ASN A 156 -1.81 -6.79 18.03
N VAL A 157 -2.25 -7.43 19.12
CA VAL A 157 -2.53 -6.73 20.39
C VAL A 157 -1.28 -6.07 20.98
N ARG A 158 -0.08 -6.54 20.64
CA ARG A 158 1.19 -5.95 21.06
C ARG A 158 1.52 -4.64 20.32
N ILE A 159 0.84 -4.38 19.20
CA ILE A 159 0.95 -3.12 18.48
C ILE A 159 -0.09 -2.17 19.09
N ASP A 160 0.39 -1.25 19.92
CA ASP A 160 -0.44 -0.21 20.52
C ASP A 160 -1.16 0.61 19.44
N LYS A 161 -2.40 1.03 19.69
CA LYS A 161 -3.22 1.72 18.68
C LYS A 161 -2.63 3.05 18.22
N VAL A 162 -1.94 3.78 19.10
CA VAL A 162 -1.29 5.05 18.76
C VAL A 162 0.11 4.79 18.21
N HIS A 163 0.33 5.16 16.95
CA HIS A 163 1.63 5.12 16.28
C HIS A 163 1.98 6.51 15.73
N LEU A 164 3.26 6.90 15.73
CA LEU A 164 3.70 8.10 15.03
C LEU A 164 4.61 7.70 13.87
N PHE A 165 4.25 8.12 12.66
CA PHE A 165 5.06 7.92 11.47
C PHE A 165 6.02 9.10 11.35
N VAL A 166 7.29 8.89 11.68
CA VAL A 166 8.30 9.95 11.84
C VAL A 166 9.04 10.17 10.52
N ASP A 167 9.30 11.44 10.20
CA ASP A 167 10.07 11.82 9.03
C ASP A 167 11.52 11.32 9.11
N ARG A 168 12.18 11.19 7.96
CA ARG A 168 13.55 10.71 7.87
C ARG A 168 14.50 11.56 8.75
N GLN A 169 15.39 10.90 9.50
CA GLN A 169 16.39 11.49 10.42
C GLN A 169 15.83 12.18 11.68
N TRP A 170 14.51 12.32 11.80
CA TRP A 170 13.86 12.84 13.00
C TRP A 170 13.68 11.78 14.06
N LEU A 171 13.48 12.21 15.30
CA LEU A 171 13.11 11.35 16.42
C LEU A 171 11.90 11.97 17.13
N ALA A 172 10.94 11.15 17.55
CA ALA A 172 9.90 11.60 18.46
C ALA A 172 10.14 10.98 19.84
N VAL A 173 10.26 11.84 20.84
CA VAL A 173 10.57 11.47 22.22
C VAL A 173 9.60 12.16 23.17
N ARG A 174 9.62 11.71 24.43
CA ARG A 174 8.66 12.10 25.44
C ARG A 174 8.90 13.52 25.96
N SER A 175 10.16 13.91 26.17
CA SER A 175 10.51 15.25 26.68
C SER A 175 11.96 15.62 26.37
N LYS A 176 12.31 16.90 26.57
CA LYS A 176 13.65 17.46 26.32
C LYS A 176 14.76 16.90 27.22
N SER A 177 14.43 16.06 28.21
CA SER A 177 15.44 15.33 28.98
C SER A 177 16.02 14.13 28.23
N SER A 178 15.45 13.73 27.09
CA SER A 178 15.99 12.64 26.28
C SER A 178 17.30 13.08 25.64
N THR A 179 18.36 12.30 25.84
CA THR A 179 19.69 12.49 25.26
C THR A 179 20.00 11.49 24.16
N TYR A 180 19.01 10.69 23.77
CA TYR A 180 19.17 9.63 22.77
C TYR A 180 19.10 10.21 21.35
N CYS A 181 20.19 10.86 20.93
CA CYS A 181 20.33 11.55 19.65
C CYS A 181 21.82 11.69 19.25
N GLY A 182 22.08 12.07 18.00
CA GLY A 182 23.43 12.38 17.50
C GLY A 182 24.24 11.18 16.98
N GLY A 183 23.77 9.95 17.23
CA GLY A 183 24.33 8.71 16.67
C GLY A 183 23.56 8.21 15.45
N GLY A 184 23.86 6.96 15.05
CA GLY A 184 23.06 6.23 14.05
C GLY A 184 21.84 5.56 14.69
N ASN A 185 20.73 5.47 13.95
CA ASN A 185 19.52 4.77 14.36
C ASN A 185 18.75 4.21 13.15
N HIS A 186 17.74 3.38 13.41
CA HIS A 186 16.94 2.68 12.41
C HIS A 186 15.52 2.41 12.94
N GLY A 187 14.66 1.85 12.07
CA GLY A 187 13.26 1.58 12.38
C GLY A 187 12.28 2.57 11.76
N TYR A 188 12.76 3.47 10.90
CA TYR A 188 11.92 4.34 10.08
C TYR A 188 11.12 3.55 9.04
N ASN A 189 10.38 4.27 8.20
CA ASN A 189 9.73 3.73 7.01
C ASN A 189 10.69 2.87 6.18
N ASN A 190 10.29 1.64 5.85
CA ASN A 190 11.06 0.68 5.06
C ASN A 190 11.31 1.12 3.61
N GLU A 191 10.59 2.12 3.10
CA GLU A 191 10.88 2.74 1.78
C GLU A 191 11.98 3.81 1.83
N PHE A 192 12.46 4.20 3.01
CA PHE A 192 13.61 5.10 3.05
C PHE A 192 14.86 4.36 2.61
N LYS A 193 15.59 4.93 1.65
CA LYS A 193 16.82 4.35 1.11
C LYS A 193 17.86 3.98 2.17
N SER A 194 17.92 4.74 3.27
CA SER A 194 18.81 4.45 4.40
C SER A 194 18.41 3.20 5.19
N MET A 195 17.18 2.72 5.06
CA MET A 195 16.65 1.51 5.70
C MET A 195 16.72 0.26 4.82
N GLU A 196 17.06 0.42 3.54
CA GLU A 196 17.32 -0.72 2.63
C GLU A 196 18.46 -1.60 3.18
N ALA A 197 18.34 -2.91 2.99
CA ALA A 197 19.30 -3.90 3.44
C ALA A 197 20.03 -4.55 2.25
N ILE A 198 21.21 -5.13 2.50
CA ILE A 198 21.93 -5.89 1.49
C ILE A 198 21.34 -7.30 1.33
N PHE A 199 21.45 -7.85 0.12
CA PHE A 199 21.25 -9.26 -0.17
C PHE A 199 22.26 -9.71 -1.23
N LEU A 200 23.07 -10.72 -0.91
CA LEU A 200 23.99 -11.38 -1.82
C LEU A 200 23.81 -12.88 -1.69
N ALA A 201 23.85 -13.59 -2.81
CA ALA A 201 23.74 -15.05 -2.82
C ALA A 201 24.76 -15.67 -3.77
N HIS A 202 25.30 -16.83 -3.39
CA HIS A 202 26.26 -17.58 -4.20
C HIS A 202 26.10 -19.08 -3.92
N GLY A 203 26.24 -19.92 -4.95
CA GLY A 203 26.23 -21.36 -4.80
C GLY A 203 25.76 -22.10 -6.04
N PRO A 204 25.74 -23.43 -6.01
CA PRO A 204 25.39 -24.24 -7.17
C PRO A 204 23.97 -24.00 -7.68
N SER A 205 23.03 -23.59 -6.82
CA SER A 205 21.63 -23.38 -7.18
C SER A 205 21.33 -21.96 -7.69
N PHE A 206 22.17 -20.98 -7.37
CA PHE A 206 21.98 -19.58 -7.74
C PHE A 206 22.58 -19.26 -9.10
N LYS A 207 21.96 -18.36 -9.87
CA LYS A 207 22.59 -17.80 -11.08
C LYS A 207 23.88 -17.07 -10.72
N GLU A 208 24.82 -17.08 -11.65
CA GLU A 208 26.13 -16.45 -11.46
C GLU A 208 26.14 -15.05 -12.07
N LYS A 209 26.87 -14.11 -11.44
CA LYS A 209 27.13 -12.75 -11.96
C LYS A 209 25.86 -12.02 -12.42
N THR A 210 24.79 -12.16 -11.64
CA THR A 210 23.47 -11.61 -11.95
C THR A 210 23.10 -10.58 -10.91
N GLU A 211 22.78 -9.36 -11.35
CA GLU A 211 22.10 -8.34 -10.56
C GLU A 211 20.59 -8.49 -10.75
N VAL A 212 19.82 -8.29 -9.69
CA VAL A 212 18.36 -8.44 -9.69
C VAL A 212 17.71 -7.19 -9.12
N GLU A 213 16.45 -6.96 -9.49
CA GLU A 213 15.64 -5.88 -8.92
C GLU A 213 15.42 -6.06 -7.40
N PRO A 214 15.12 -4.98 -6.66
CA PRO A 214 14.77 -5.06 -5.25
C PRO A 214 13.60 -6.00 -4.97
N PHE A 215 13.65 -6.68 -3.83
CA PHE A 215 12.57 -7.53 -3.33
C PHE A 215 12.50 -7.46 -1.80
N GLU A 216 11.39 -7.90 -1.21
CA GLU A 216 11.18 -7.85 0.24
C GLU A 216 11.78 -9.06 0.96
N ASN A 217 12.29 -8.87 2.18
CA ASN A 217 12.95 -9.94 2.94
C ASN A 217 12.01 -11.11 3.32
N ILE A 218 10.69 -10.91 3.28
CA ILE A 218 9.68 -11.96 3.51
C ILE A 218 9.73 -13.07 2.46
N GLU A 219 10.29 -12.79 1.27
CA GLU A 219 10.42 -13.76 0.17
C GLU A 219 11.55 -14.78 0.41
N VAL A 220 12.50 -14.45 1.29
CA VAL A 220 13.71 -15.27 1.54
C VAL A 220 13.37 -16.63 2.13
N TYR A 221 12.28 -16.75 2.90
CA TYR A 221 11.87 -18.03 3.48
C TYR A 221 11.50 -19.07 2.41
N ASN A 222 10.68 -18.69 1.42
CA ASN A 222 10.31 -19.57 0.30
C ASN A 222 11.56 -19.97 -0.49
N LEU A 223 12.46 -19.01 -0.77
CA LEU A 223 13.73 -19.27 -1.44
C LEU A 223 14.58 -20.31 -0.69
N MET A 224 14.72 -20.19 0.64
CA MET A 224 15.46 -21.18 1.44
C MET A 224 14.81 -22.56 1.39
N CYS A 225 13.48 -22.64 1.41
CA CYS A 225 12.77 -23.91 1.25
C CYS A 225 13.04 -24.55 -0.12
N ASP A 226 13.08 -23.75 -1.19
CA ASP A 226 13.41 -24.23 -2.54
C ASP A 226 14.86 -24.73 -2.65
N LEU A 227 15.81 -24.02 -2.05
CA LEU A 227 17.23 -24.44 -2.00
C LEU A 227 17.41 -25.76 -1.24
N LEU A 228 16.62 -25.97 -0.19
CA LEU A 228 16.60 -27.21 0.60
C LEU A 228 15.67 -28.30 0.03
N ARG A 229 14.91 -27.97 -1.02
CA ARG A 229 13.90 -28.84 -1.66
C ARG A 229 12.83 -29.35 -0.68
N ILE A 230 12.37 -28.48 0.20
CA ILE A 230 11.31 -28.76 1.17
C ILE A 230 10.09 -27.89 0.93
N GLN A 231 8.94 -28.31 1.45
CA GLN A 231 7.71 -27.52 1.38
C GLN A 231 7.75 -26.39 2.42
N PRO A 232 7.52 -25.12 2.04
CA PRO A 232 7.41 -24.03 2.99
C PRO A 232 6.14 -24.15 3.82
N ALA A 233 6.20 -23.72 5.09
CA ALA A 233 4.99 -23.48 5.87
C ALA A 233 4.23 -22.25 5.32
N PRO A 234 2.92 -22.09 5.61
CA PRO A 234 2.17 -20.90 5.20
C PRO A 234 2.84 -19.62 5.70
N ASN A 235 3.10 -18.70 4.79
CA ASN A 235 3.81 -17.45 5.05
C ASN A 235 3.28 -16.34 4.12
N ASN A 236 3.84 -15.13 4.23
CA ASN A 236 3.42 -13.96 3.46
C ASN A 236 4.15 -13.78 2.12
N GLY A 237 5.24 -14.51 1.88
CA GLY A 237 5.98 -14.42 0.63
C GLY A 237 5.22 -15.04 -0.54
N THR A 238 5.44 -14.51 -1.73
CA THR A 238 4.86 -15.01 -2.98
C THR A 238 5.74 -16.11 -3.57
N HIS A 239 5.46 -17.38 -3.26
CA HIS A 239 6.28 -18.51 -3.71
C HIS A 239 6.41 -18.54 -5.23
N GLY A 240 7.65 -18.47 -5.73
CA GLY A 240 7.97 -18.36 -7.16
C GLY A 240 8.43 -16.98 -7.61
N SER A 241 8.20 -15.92 -6.81
CA SER A 241 8.64 -14.54 -7.12
C SER A 241 10.16 -14.46 -7.37
N LEU A 242 10.94 -15.22 -6.59
CA LEU A 242 12.40 -15.27 -6.67
C LEU A 242 12.95 -16.39 -7.56
N ASN A 243 12.13 -17.05 -8.39
CA ASN A 243 12.61 -18.10 -9.32
C ASN A 243 13.71 -17.59 -10.26
N HIS A 244 13.67 -16.30 -10.59
CA HIS A 244 14.67 -15.67 -11.45
C HIS A 244 16.07 -15.61 -10.82
N LEU A 245 16.25 -15.86 -9.52
CA LEU A 245 17.55 -16.02 -8.86
C LEU A 245 18.16 -17.42 -9.05
N LEU A 246 17.33 -18.44 -9.32
CA LEU A 246 17.73 -19.84 -9.35
C LEU A 246 18.12 -20.29 -10.77
N LYS A 247 19.13 -21.16 -10.88
CA LYS A 247 19.49 -21.79 -12.16
C LYS A 247 18.38 -22.71 -12.67
N VAL A 248 17.80 -23.48 -11.76
CA VAL A 248 16.67 -24.39 -12.01
C VAL A 248 15.71 -24.26 -10.83
N PRO A 249 14.53 -23.63 -11.02
CA PRO A 249 13.52 -23.52 -9.97
C PRO A 249 13.08 -24.89 -9.44
N PHE A 250 12.84 -24.98 -8.13
CA PHE A 250 12.27 -26.18 -7.51
C PHE A 250 10.73 -26.18 -7.56
N TYR A 251 10.14 -24.99 -7.45
CA TYR A 251 8.71 -24.75 -7.51
C TYR A 251 8.38 -23.90 -8.75
N GLU A 252 7.43 -24.35 -9.56
CA GLU A 252 6.91 -23.60 -10.70
C GLU A 252 5.52 -23.06 -10.35
N PRO A 253 5.34 -21.74 -10.19
CA PRO A 253 4.04 -21.16 -9.85
C PRO A 253 3.07 -21.31 -11.01
N SER A 254 1.79 -21.44 -10.69
CA SER A 254 0.68 -21.35 -11.63
C SER A 254 -0.28 -20.26 -11.22
N HIS A 255 -1.04 -19.71 -12.16
CA HIS A 255 -2.15 -18.82 -11.82
C HIS A 255 -3.15 -19.53 -10.92
N ALA A 256 -3.65 -18.82 -9.90
CA ALA A 256 -4.72 -19.32 -9.05
C ALA A 256 -6.00 -19.51 -9.88
N GLU A 257 -6.62 -20.68 -9.74
CA GLU A 257 -7.89 -20.98 -10.41
C GLU A 257 -9.01 -20.11 -9.83
N GLU A 258 -9.87 -19.60 -10.72
CA GLU A 258 -11.03 -18.83 -10.30
C GLU A 258 -12.00 -19.70 -9.50
N VAL A 259 -12.38 -19.21 -8.32
CA VAL A 259 -13.25 -19.94 -7.39
C VAL A 259 -14.72 -19.64 -7.67
N SER A 260 -15.06 -18.37 -7.89
CA SER A 260 -16.42 -17.95 -8.22
C SER A 260 -16.53 -17.54 -9.68
N LYS A 261 -17.20 -18.36 -10.49
CA LYS A 261 -17.46 -18.08 -11.90
C LYS A 261 -18.44 -16.91 -12.04
N PHE A 262 -18.26 -16.10 -13.06
CA PHE A 262 -19.18 -15.00 -13.36
C PHE A 262 -20.50 -15.52 -13.96
N SER A 263 -21.59 -14.84 -13.63
CA SER A 263 -22.91 -14.95 -14.25
C SER A 263 -23.10 -13.86 -15.33
N VAL A 264 -24.25 -13.85 -15.99
CA VAL A 264 -24.56 -12.92 -17.09
C VAL A 264 -25.57 -11.88 -16.63
N CYS A 265 -25.24 -10.60 -16.80
CA CYS A 265 -26.17 -9.48 -16.67
C CYS A 265 -26.46 -8.93 -18.07
N GLY A 266 -27.39 -9.58 -18.76
CA GLY A 266 -27.71 -9.31 -20.16
C GLY A 266 -28.65 -8.12 -20.32
N PHE A 267 -28.59 -7.48 -21.50
CA PHE A 267 -29.57 -6.47 -21.89
C PHE A 267 -30.86 -7.14 -22.37
N THR A 268 -31.96 -6.95 -21.63
CA THR A 268 -33.26 -7.59 -21.95
C THR A 268 -34.34 -6.58 -22.31
N ASN A 269 -34.52 -5.54 -21.50
CA ASN A 269 -35.49 -4.47 -21.70
C ASN A 269 -34.79 -3.10 -21.65
N PRO A 270 -34.99 -2.20 -22.62
CA PRO A 270 -34.39 -0.85 -22.58
C PRO A 270 -35.05 0.07 -21.53
N GLU A 271 -36.20 -0.29 -20.97
CA GLU A 271 -36.84 0.46 -19.89
C GLU A 271 -36.64 -0.23 -18.52
N PRO A 272 -36.23 0.51 -17.48
CA PRO A 272 -36.05 -0.07 -16.15
C PRO A 272 -37.41 -0.37 -15.49
N THR A 273 -37.50 -1.48 -14.77
CA THR A 273 -38.72 -1.87 -14.04
C THR A 273 -38.97 -1.04 -12.78
N ASP A 274 -37.93 -0.40 -12.24
CA ASP A 274 -37.96 0.49 -11.06
C ASP A 274 -36.97 1.64 -11.34
N SER A 275 -37.36 2.88 -11.05
CA SER A 275 -36.49 4.05 -11.24
C SER A 275 -35.37 4.15 -10.21
N LEU A 276 -35.42 3.35 -9.14
CA LEU A 276 -34.46 3.31 -8.03
C LEU A 276 -34.31 4.68 -7.33
N ASP A 277 -35.38 5.46 -7.33
CA ASP A 277 -35.43 6.83 -6.81
C ASP A 277 -34.38 7.76 -7.44
N CYS A 278 -33.85 7.40 -8.62
CA CYS A 278 -32.87 8.17 -9.36
C CYS A 278 -33.54 9.04 -10.42
N LEU A 279 -32.97 10.23 -10.65
CA LEU A 279 -33.49 11.20 -11.61
C LEU A 279 -32.37 11.67 -12.54
N CYS A 280 -32.73 11.83 -13.82
CA CYS A 280 -31.92 12.56 -14.79
C CYS A 280 -32.85 13.51 -15.57
N PRO A 281 -32.99 14.78 -15.14
CA PRO A 281 -33.89 15.76 -15.77
C PRO A 281 -33.58 16.06 -17.23
N HIS A 282 -32.40 15.69 -17.72
CA HIS A 282 -32.03 15.78 -19.14
C HIS A 282 -32.73 14.72 -20.02
N LEU A 283 -33.23 13.64 -19.42
CA LEU A 283 -33.94 12.55 -20.09
C LEU A 283 -35.42 12.58 -19.69
N GLN A 284 -36.16 13.56 -20.24
CA GLN A 284 -37.54 13.83 -19.81
C GLN A 284 -38.57 12.86 -20.37
N ASN A 285 -38.31 12.28 -21.55
CA ASN A 285 -39.26 11.41 -22.24
C ASN A 285 -38.71 9.98 -22.37
N SER A 286 -39.60 8.98 -22.35
CA SER A 286 -39.25 7.55 -22.43
C SER A 286 -38.41 7.21 -23.66
N THR A 287 -38.67 7.84 -24.82
CA THR A 287 -37.89 7.64 -26.05
C THR A 287 -36.41 8.01 -25.89
N GLN A 288 -36.10 9.09 -25.16
CA GLN A 288 -34.71 9.50 -24.91
C GLN A 288 -34.02 8.52 -23.97
N LEU A 289 -34.73 8.08 -22.94
CA LEU A 289 -34.24 7.07 -22.00
C LEU A 289 -33.96 5.74 -22.71
N GLU A 290 -34.85 5.30 -23.59
CA GLU A 290 -34.71 4.09 -24.40
C GLU A 290 -33.48 4.16 -25.31
N GLN A 291 -33.30 5.29 -26.03
CA GLN A 291 -32.13 5.53 -26.88
C GLN A 291 -30.81 5.47 -26.10
N VAL A 292 -30.76 6.13 -24.95
CA VAL A 292 -29.58 6.14 -24.07
C VAL A 292 -29.32 4.75 -23.49
N ASN A 293 -30.35 4.02 -23.05
CA ASN A 293 -30.17 2.67 -22.54
C ASN A 293 -29.73 1.69 -23.63
N HIS A 294 -30.19 1.86 -24.87
CA HIS A 294 -29.70 1.07 -26.00
C HIS A 294 -28.19 1.18 -26.24
N MET A 295 -27.52 2.23 -25.76
CA MET A 295 -26.06 2.33 -25.81
C MET A 295 -25.36 1.24 -24.98
N LEU A 296 -26.03 0.70 -23.97
CA LEU A 296 -25.57 -0.41 -23.13
C LEU A 296 -25.76 -1.79 -23.79
N ASN A 297 -26.49 -1.85 -24.91
CA ASN A 297 -26.73 -3.08 -25.67
C ASN A 297 -25.66 -3.25 -26.78
N LEU A 298 -24.47 -3.70 -26.37
CA LEU A 298 -23.34 -3.86 -27.28
C LEU A 298 -23.46 -5.12 -28.15
N THR A 299 -23.05 -5.02 -29.43
CA THR A 299 -22.89 -6.19 -30.29
C THR A 299 -21.70 -7.05 -29.87
N GLN A 300 -21.60 -8.28 -30.39
CA GLN A 300 -20.47 -9.16 -30.08
C GLN A 300 -19.11 -8.56 -30.52
N GLU A 301 -19.09 -7.81 -31.62
CA GLU A 301 -17.92 -7.10 -32.12
C GLU A 301 -17.54 -5.97 -31.16
N GLU A 302 -18.51 -5.17 -30.68
CA GLU A 302 -18.29 -4.11 -29.70
C GLU A 302 -17.81 -4.68 -28.35
N LEU A 303 -18.39 -5.79 -27.88
CA LEU A 303 -17.93 -6.53 -26.70
C LEU A 303 -16.47 -6.95 -26.84
N THR A 304 -16.11 -7.53 -27.99
CA THR A 304 -14.73 -7.97 -28.27
C THR A 304 -13.78 -6.78 -28.32
N ALA A 305 -14.21 -5.66 -28.91
CA ALA A 305 -13.41 -4.44 -28.99
C ALA A 305 -13.15 -3.81 -27.63
N THR A 306 -14.18 -3.65 -26.78
CA THR A 306 -14.00 -3.08 -25.44
C THR A 306 -13.15 -3.97 -24.55
N VAL A 307 -13.32 -5.31 -24.60
CA VAL A 307 -12.47 -6.24 -23.84
C VAL A 307 -11.01 -6.13 -24.27
N LYS A 308 -10.75 -6.05 -25.58
CA LYS A 308 -9.38 -5.91 -26.11
C LYS A 308 -8.68 -4.65 -25.61
N VAL A 309 -9.41 -3.54 -25.46
CA VAL A 309 -8.83 -2.24 -25.07
C VAL A 309 -8.80 -2.06 -23.55
N ASN A 310 -9.89 -2.40 -22.87
CA ASN A 310 -10.11 -2.09 -21.45
C ASN A 310 -9.81 -3.27 -20.51
N LEU A 311 -9.58 -4.47 -21.05
CA LEU A 311 -9.06 -5.64 -20.33
C LEU A 311 -7.86 -6.26 -21.07
N PRO A 312 -6.79 -5.47 -21.36
CA PRO A 312 -5.67 -5.92 -22.18
C PRO A 312 -4.89 -7.08 -21.52
N PHE A 313 -4.99 -7.24 -20.20
CA PHE A 313 -4.34 -8.30 -19.41
C PHE A 313 -5.32 -9.41 -19.00
N GLY A 314 -6.54 -9.40 -19.54
CA GLY A 314 -7.64 -10.22 -19.09
C GLY A 314 -8.35 -9.63 -17.86
N ARG A 315 -9.51 -10.20 -17.52
CA ARG A 315 -10.28 -9.74 -16.37
C ARG A 315 -9.68 -10.17 -15.03
N PRO A 316 -9.80 -9.36 -13.97
CA PRO A 316 -9.62 -9.82 -12.60
C PRO A 316 -10.46 -11.07 -12.32
N ARG A 317 -9.85 -12.08 -11.69
CA ARG A 317 -10.49 -13.36 -11.34
C ARG A 317 -10.91 -13.34 -9.87
N VAL A 318 -12.08 -13.89 -9.56
CA VAL A 318 -12.62 -13.86 -8.19
C VAL A 318 -12.24 -15.15 -7.44
N LEU A 319 -11.31 -15.01 -6.50
CA LEU A 319 -10.85 -16.11 -5.64
C LEU A 319 -11.70 -16.28 -4.36
N GLN A 320 -12.61 -15.34 -4.09
CA GLN A 320 -13.58 -15.46 -3.01
C GLN A 320 -14.57 -16.60 -3.30
N LYS A 321 -15.00 -17.31 -2.25
CA LYS A 321 -15.98 -18.40 -2.36
C LYS A 321 -17.40 -17.86 -2.36
N ASN A 322 -18.30 -18.50 -3.11
CA ASN A 322 -19.74 -18.24 -3.11
C ASN A 322 -20.13 -16.79 -3.44
N MET A 323 -19.39 -16.15 -4.34
CA MET A 323 -19.69 -14.79 -4.79
C MET A 323 -20.44 -14.84 -6.13
N ASP A 324 -21.67 -14.32 -6.17
CA ASP A 324 -22.37 -14.08 -7.43
C ASP A 324 -21.99 -12.69 -7.97
N HIS A 325 -21.35 -12.70 -9.14
CA HIS A 325 -20.92 -11.50 -9.85
C HIS A 325 -21.14 -11.67 -11.34
N CYS A 326 -21.34 -10.57 -12.06
CA CYS A 326 -21.47 -10.56 -13.50
C CYS A 326 -20.59 -9.48 -14.14
N LEU A 327 -20.29 -9.60 -15.43
CA LEU A 327 -19.57 -8.57 -16.16
C LEU A 327 -20.55 -7.58 -16.80
N LEU A 328 -20.30 -6.29 -16.62
CA LEU A 328 -21.01 -5.21 -17.29
C LEU A 328 -20.06 -4.55 -18.29
N TYR A 329 -20.42 -4.63 -19.56
CA TYR A 329 -19.61 -4.14 -20.66
C TYR A 329 -20.13 -2.78 -21.13
N HIS A 330 -19.21 -1.85 -21.33
CA HIS A 330 -19.45 -0.53 -21.92
C HIS A 330 -18.38 -0.28 -22.97
N ARG A 331 -18.56 0.73 -23.83
CA ARG A 331 -17.55 1.03 -24.86
C ARG A 331 -16.21 1.48 -24.27
N GLU A 332 -16.25 2.16 -23.12
CA GLU A 332 -15.08 2.82 -22.53
C GLU A 332 -14.54 2.15 -21.25
N TYR A 333 -15.32 1.24 -20.65
CA TYR A 333 -14.91 0.51 -19.46
C TYR A 333 -15.64 -0.84 -19.33
N VAL A 334 -15.07 -1.77 -18.58
CA VAL A 334 -15.68 -3.04 -18.21
C VAL A 334 -15.60 -3.19 -16.70
N SER A 335 -16.69 -3.60 -16.05
CA SER A 335 -16.71 -3.83 -14.60
C SER A 335 -17.18 -5.23 -14.23
N GLY A 336 -16.69 -5.73 -13.10
CA GLY A 336 -17.21 -6.93 -12.44
C GLY A 336 -18.16 -6.50 -11.33
N PHE A 337 -19.46 -6.68 -11.52
CA PHE A 337 -20.50 -6.24 -10.60
C PHE A 337 -20.82 -7.30 -9.55
N GLY A 338 -20.61 -7.00 -8.27
CA GLY A 338 -20.93 -7.89 -7.16
C GLY A 338 -22.39 -7.71 -6.74
N LYS A 339 -23.25 -8.66 -7.08
CA LYS A 339 -24.71 -8.53 -6.93
C LYS A 339 -25.15 -8.37 -5.47
N ALA A 340 -24.58 -9.16 -4.57
CA ALA A 340 -24.86 -9.07 -3.14
C ALA A 340 -24.42 -7.71 -2.55
N MET A 341 -23.31 -7.17 -3.02
CA MET A 341 -22.79 -5.86 -2.59
C MET A 341 -23.52 -4.68 -3.25
N ARG A 342 -24.26 -4.95 -4.32
CA ARG A 342 -24.95 -3.96 -5.17
C ARG A 342 -24.00 -2.90 -5.73
N MET A 343 -22.73 -3.23 -5.93
CA MET A 343 -21.72 -2.33 -6.47
C MET A 343 -20.62 -3.12 -7.21
N PRO A 344 -19.80 -2.47 -8.05
CA PRO A 344 -18.66 -3.13 -8.67
C PRO A 344 -17.65 -3.64 -7.64
N MET A 345 -17.16 -4.86 -7.85
CA MET A 345 -15.94 -5.38 -7.23
C MET A 345 -14.70 -4.70 -7.82
N TRP A 346 -14.74 -4.41 -9.12
CA TRP A 346 -13.70 -3.72 -9.85
C TRP A 346 -14.28 -3.06 -11.11
N SER A 347 -13.63 -1.99 -11.58
CA SER A 347 -13.86 -1.36 -12.89
C SER A 347 -12.53 -1.20 -13.60
N SER A 348 -12.48 -1.57 -14.88
CA SER A 348 -11.27 -1.55 -15.70
C SER A 348 -11.48 -0.72 -16.96
N TYR A 349 -10.55 0.19 -17.24
CA TYR A 349 -10.57 1.08 -18.39
C TYR A 349 -9.17 1.57 -18.76
N THR A 350 -8.96 1.88 -20.03
CA THR A 350 -7.65 2.34 -20.51
C THR A 350 -7.70 3.80 -20.92
N VAL A 351 -7.00 4.68 -20.21
CA VAL A 351 -6.89 6.10 -20.57
C VAL A 351 -5.74 6.24 -21.58
N PRO A 352 -6.01 6.67 -22.82
CA PRO A 352 -4.96 6.87 -23.82
C PRO A 352 -4.12 8.11 -23.48
N GLN A 353 -2.95 8.24 -24.10
CA GLN A 353 -2.25 9.51 -24.13
C GLN A 353 -3.11 10.56 -24.84
N LEU A 354 -3.44 11.64 -24.16
CA LEU A 354 -4.17 12.77 -24.72
C LEU A 354 -3.16 13.84 -25.17
N GLY A 355 -3.44 14.49 -26.30
CA GLY A 355 -2.64 15.65 -26.75
C GLY A 355 -2.91 16.91 -25.91
N ASP A 356 -4.09 16.99 -25.31
CA ASP A 356 -4.48 18.05 -24.37
C ASP A 356 -4.39 17.49 -22.93
N THR A 357 -3.59 18.15 -22.09
CA THR A 357 -3.41 17.81 -20.68
C THR A 357 -4.29 18.65 -19.75
N SER A 358 -5.29 19.35 -20.30
CA SER A 358 -6.25 20.12 -19.52
C SER A 358 -6.98 19.20 -18.53
N PRO A 359 -7.21 19.65 -17.29
CA PRO A 359 -8.03 18.92 -16.34
C PRO A 359 -9.42 18.64 -16.92
N LEU A 360 -9.94 17.44 -16.63
CA LEU A 360 -11.29 17.09 -17.06
C LEU A 360 -12.32 18.02 -16.41
N PRO A 361 -13.40 18.38 -17.12
CA PRO A 361 -14.50 19.09 -16.52
C PRO A 361 -15.20 18.22 -15.45
N PRO A 362 -15.94 18.83 -14.51
CA PRO A 362 -16.81 18.08 -13.61
C PRO A 362 -17.82 17.22 -14.38
N THR A 363 -18.19 16.08 -13.79
CA THR A 363 -19.29 15.25 -14.29
C THR A 363 -20.60 16.04 -14.33
N VAL A 364 -21.45 15.77 -15.33
CA VAL A 364 -22.79 16.37 -15.41
C VAL A 364 -23.55 16.09 -14.11
N PRO A 365 -23.91 17.12 -13.33
CA PRO A 365 -24.62 16.93 -12.08
C PRO A 365 -26.07 16.50 -12.33
N ASP A 366 -26.73 16.01 -11.28
CA ASP A 366 -28.17 15.72 -11.26
C ASP A 366 -28.66 14.76 -12.36
N CYS A 367 -27.80 13.88 -12.86
CA CYS A 367 -28.20 12.85 -13.82
C CYS A 367 -27.72 11.46 -13.40
N LEU A 368 -28.64 10.67 -12.86
CA LEU A 368 -28.45 9.25 -12.55
C LEU A 368 -29.67 8.44 -12.96
N ARG A 369 -29.46 7.20 -13.42
CA ARG A 369 -30.53 6.26 -13.75
C ARG A 369 -30.19 4.83 -13.34
N ALA A 370 -31.22 3.98 -13.25
CA ALA A 370 -31.06 2.55 -13.07
C ALA A 370 -30.28 1.92 -14.24
N ASP A 371 -29.45 0.91 -13.95
CA ASP A 371 -28.87 0.06 -15.01
C ASP A 371 -29.89 -1.02 -15.38
N VAL A 372 -30.38 -1.01 -16.61
CA VAL A 372 -31.40 -1.95 -17.08
C VAL A 372 -30.95 -3.42 -17.13
N ARG A 373 -29.64 -3.67 -17.04
CA ARG A 373 -29.07 -5.03 -17.01
C ARG A 373 -29.02 -5.62 -15.60
N VAL A 374 -29.21 -4.80 -14.56
CA VAL A 374 -29.13 -5.21 -13.16
C VAL A 374 -30.50 -5.05 -12.49
N PRO A 375 -31.06 -6.11 -11.90
CA PRO A 375 -32.40 -6.05 -11.33
C PRO A 375 -32.45 -5.16 -10.07
N PRO A 376 -33.61 -4.55 -9.75
CA PRO A 376 -33.72 -3.60 -8.64
C PRO A 376 -33.26 -4.10 -7.26
N TYR A 377 -33.41 -5.39 -6.98
CA TYR A 377 -33.01 -6.00 -5.69
C TYR A 377 -31.49 -6.20 -5.55
N GLU A 378 -30.73 -6.07 -6.66
CA GLU A 378 -29.27 -6.08 -6.73
C GLU A 378 -28.69 -4.69 -6.99
N SER A 379 -29.54 -3.66 -7.08
CA SER A 379 -29.13 -2.29 -7.41
C SER A 379 -29.21 -1.35 -6.21
N GLN A 380 -28.38 -0.32 -6.22
CA GLN A 380 -28.48 0.80 -5.28
C GLN A 380 -29.62 1.73 -5.65
N LYS A 381 -30.20 2.41 -4.66
CA LYS A 381 -31.16 3.50 -4.86
C LYS A 381 -30.51 4.84 -4.56
N CYS A 382 -30.82 5.86 -5.35
CA CYS A 382 -30.30 7.21 -5.12
C CYS A 382 -30.81 7.78 -3.78
N SER A 383 -32.00 7.36 -3.33
CA SER A 383 -32.55 7.72 -2.01
C SER A 383 -31.71 7.25 -0.83
N PHE A 384 -30.87 6.21 -0.98
CA PHE A 384 -29.97 5.76 0.09
C PHE A 384 -28.96 6.86 0.48
N TYR A 385 -28.49 7.62 -0.51
CA TYR A 385 -27.52 8.69 -0.32
C TYR A 385 -28.15 10.02 0.12
N LEU A 386 -29.45 10.20 -0.12
CA LEU A 386 -30.21 11.32 0.42
C LEU A 386 -30.56 11.11 1.90
N ALA A 387 -30.75 9.86 2.32
CA ALA A 387 -31.10 9.51 3.69
C ALA A 387 -29.89 9.56 4.64
N ASP A 388 -28.70 9.18 4.17
CA ASP A 388 -27.48 9.13 4.98
C ASP A 388 -26.69 10.45 4.90
N LYS A 389 -26.72 11.23 5.98
CA LYS A 389 -26.04 12.54 6.01
C LYS A 389 -24.51 12.45 6.06
N ASN A 390 -23.96 11.27 6.37
CA ASN A 390 -22.52 11.10 6.59
C ASN A 390 -21.80 10.53 5.36
N ILE A 391 -22.53 10.07 4.33
CA ILE A 391 -21.93 9.47 3.14
C ILE A 391 -22.69 9.93 1.89
N THR A 392 -21.96 10.06 0.78
CA THR A 392 -22.53 10.34 -0.54
C THR A 392 -22.15 9.21 -1.50
N HIS A 393 -22.46 9.35 -2.78
CA HIS A 393 -21.99 8.46 -3.83
C HIS A 393 -20.83 9.08 -4.61
N GLY A 394 -19.94 8.22 -5.09
CA GLY A 394 -18.94 8.52 -6.12
C GLY A 394 -19.03 7.53 -7.27
N PHE A 395 -18.23 7.75 -8.30
CA PHE A 395 -18.16 6.90 -9.47
C PHE A 395 -16.84 6.14 -9.52
N LEU A 396 -16.88 4.85 -9.84
CA LEU A 396 -15.67 4.03 -9.93
C LEU A 396 -14.94 4.24 -11.27
N TYR A 397 -15.69 4.22 -12.38
CA TYR A 397 -15.27 4.78 -13.66
C TYR A 397 -15.65 6.28 -13.71
N PRO A 398 -14.71 7.21 -13.94
CA PRO A 398 -15.00 8.64 -13.98
C PRO A 398 -15.81 9.04 -15.23
N PRO A 399 -17.06 9.52 -15.09
CA PRO A 399 -17.92 9.83 -16.25
C PRO A 399 -17.34 10.91 -17.18
N ALA A 400 -16.56 11.84 -16.63
CA ALA A 400 -15.94 12.93 -17.39
C ALA A 400 -14.81 12.51 -18.35
N ILE A 401 -14.39 11.23 -18.35
CA ILE A 401 -13.40 10.68 -19.32
C ILE A 401 -14.07 10.28 -20.66
N ASN A 402 -15.35 10.63 -20.86
CA ASN A 402 -16.08 10.32 -22.08
C ASN A 402 -15.38 10.83 -23.35
N ARG A 403 -15.26 9.96 -24.36
CA ARG A 403 -14.57 10.25 -25.63
C ARG A 403 -15.53 10.65 -26.74
N THR A 404 -16.83 10.43 -26.53
CA THR A 404 -17.90 10.86 -27.43
C THR A 404 -18.88 11.76 -26.68
N SER A 405 -19.71 12.52 -27.41
CA SER A 405 -20.67 13.46 -26.82
C SER A 405 -21.57 12.83 -25.76
N ASP A 406 -22.03 11.59 -26.00
CA ASP A 406 -23.07 10.95 -25.21
C ASP A 406 -22.60 9.75 -24.38
N SER A 407 -21.34 9.30 -24.55
CA SER A 407 -20.79 8.15 -23.80
C SER A 407 -20.70 8.39 -22.28
N GLN A 408 -20.80 9.63 -21.82
CA GLN A 408 -20.91 9.93 -20.39
C GLN A 408 -22.14 9.25 -19.77
N TYR A 409 -23.22 9.07 -20.53
CA TYR A 409 -24.40 8.35 -20.04
C TYR A 409 -24.12 6.88 -19.73
N ASP A 410 -23.10 6.24 -20.34
CA ASP A 410 -22.73 4.86 -20.00
C ASP A 410 -22.16 4.74 -18.57
N ALA A 411 -21.72 5.86 -17.99
CA ALA A 411 -21.13 5.94 -16.65
C ALA A 411 -22.09 6.50 -15.59
N LEU A 412 -23.14 7.22 -16.01
CA LEU A 412 -24.18 7.83 -15.15
C LEU A 412 -25.30 6.84 -14.80
N ILE A 413 -24.91 5.67 -14.29
CA ILE A 413 -25.79 4.55 -13.95
C ILE A 413 -25.51 4.01 -12.55
N THR A 414 -26.55 3.49 -11.89
CA THR A 414 -26.47 2.92 -10.52
C THR A 414 -25.41 1.83 -10.35
N SER A 415 -25.09 1.07 -11.41
CA SER A 415 -24.09 0.01 -11.36
C SER A 415 -22.64 0.50 -11.35
N ASN A 416 -22.39 1.81 -11.54
CA ASN A 416 -21.07 2.44 -11.43
C ASN A 416 -20.92 3.25 -10.12
N LEU A 417 -21.93 3.22 -9.24
CA LEU A 417 -21.91 3.94 -7.98
C LEU A 417 -21.21 3.16 -6.87
N VAL A 418 -20.45 3.88 -6.06
CA VAL A 418 -19.87 3.37 -4.81
C VAL A 418 -20.08 4.39 -3.68
N PRO A 419 -20.34 3.94 -2.43
CA PRO A 419 -20.42 4.85 -1.29
C PRO A 419 -19.07 5.54 -1.01
N MET A 420 -19.08 6.86 -0.89
CA MET A 420 -17.88 7.67 -0.60
C MET A 420 -18.19 8.76 0.43
N TYR A 421 -17.27 8.97 1.37
CA TYR A 421 -17.32 10.17 2.21
C TYR A 421 -17.05 11.41 1.35
N GLU A 422 -17.72 12.53 1.65
CA GLU A 422 -17.59 13.78 0.88
C GLU A 422 -16.13 14.25 0.75
N GLU A 423 -15.38 14.24 1.85
CA GLU A 423 -13.96 14.65 1.82
C GLU A 423 -13.07 13.66 1.05
N PHE A 424 -13.40 12.37 1.05
CA PHE A 424 -12.69 11.38 0.25
C PHE A 424 -12.99 11.56 -1.24
N LYS A 425 -14.25 11.84 -1.57
CA LYS A 425 -14.69 12.10 -2.95
C LYS A 425 -13.92 13.26 -3.58
N LYS A 426 -13.63 14.34 -2.84
CA LYS A 426 -12.77 15.43 -3.33
C LYS A 426 -11.38 14.95 -3.76
N MET A 427 -10.75 14.09 -2.96
CA MET A 427 -9.44 13.51 -3.28
C MET A 427 -9.53 12.54 -4.47
N TRP A 428 -10.58 11.73 -4.52
CA TRP A 428 -10.89 10.81 -5.62
C TRP A 428 -11.08 11.54 -6.96
N ASP A 429 -11.90 12.60 -6.95
CA ASP A 429 -12.20 13.41 -8.12
C ASP A 429 -10.95 14.17 -8.60
N TYR A 430 -10.12 14.68 -7.69
CA TYR A 430 -8.84 15.31 -8.04
C TYR A 430 -7.87 14.32 -8.70
N PHE A 431 -7.78 13.10 -8.18
CA PHE A 431 -6.97 12.06 -8.79
C PHE A 431 -7.41 11.81 -10.25
N HIS A 432 -8.69 11.57 -10.49
CA HIS A 432 -9.19 11.22 -11.83
C HIS A 432 -9.18 12.41 -12.80
N SER A 433 -9.46 13.62 -12.32
CA SER A 433 -9.52 14.83 -13.17
C SER A 433 -8.15 15.41 -13.52
N VAL A 434 -7.13 15.21 -12.67
CA VAL A 434 -5.80 15.82 -12.83
C VAL A 434 -4.69 14.79 -12.90
N LEU A 435 -4.51 13.98 -11.86
CA LEU A 435 -3.33 13.11 -11.73
C LEU A 435 -3.34 11.97 -12.74
N LEU A 436 -4.51 11.39 -13.02
CA LEU A 436 -4.66 10.30 -13.97
C LEU A 436 -4.31 10.73 -15.39
N ILE A 437 -4.69 11.94 -15.81
CA ILE A 437 -4.33 12.48 -17.13
C ILE A 437 -2.82 12.70 -17.24
N LYS A 438 -2.19 13.18 -16.17
CA LYS A 438 -0.72 13.29 -16.10
C LYS A 438 -0.06 11.91 -16.24
N HIS A 439 -0.52 10.91 -15.51
CA HIS A 439 0.00 9.54 -15.62
C HIS A 439 -0.19 8.93 -17.01
N ALA A 440 -1.36 9.10 -17.61
CA ALA A 440 -1.63 8.65 -18.98
C ALA A 440 -0.68 9.32 -19.99
N THR A 441 -0.38 10.60 -19.79
CA THR A 441 0.53 11.34 -20.67
C THR A 441 1.98 10.87 -20.52
N GLU A 442 2.45 10.71 -19.29
CA GLU A 442 3.82 10.28 -18.95
C GLU A 442 4.11 8.84 -19.38
N ARG A 443 3.09 7.98 -19.42
CA ARG A 443 3.22 6.52 -19.68
C ARG A 443 2.79 6.08 -21.07
N ASN A 444 2.43 7.03 -21.95
CA ASN A 444 1.88 6.73 -23.29
C ASN A 444 0.59 5.88 -23.22
N GLY A 445 -0.35 6.34 -22.41
CA GLY A 445 -1.54 5.62 -22.02
C GLY A 445 -1.34 4.81 -20.74
N VAL A 446 -2.44 4.51 -20.06
CA VAL A 446 -2.43 3.79 -18.79
C VAL A 446 -3.70 2.96 -18.63
N ASN A 447 -3.57 1.71 -18.20
CA ASN A 447 -4.72 0.91 -17.80
C ASN A 447 -4.99 1.13 -16.30
N VAL A 448 -6.25 1.30 -15.97
CA VAL A 448 -6.70 1.54 -14.59
C VAL A 448 -7.63 0.42 -14.19
N VAL A 449 -7.35 -0.20 -13.05
CA VAL A 449 -8.30 -1.03 -12.32
C VAL A 449 -8.52 -0.42 -10.95
N SER A 450 -9.78 -0.09 -10.64
CA SER A 450 -10.18 0.45 -9.34
C SER A 450 -11.31 -0.36 -8.73
N GLY A 451 -11.37 -0.43 -7.39
CA GLY A 451 -12.42 -1.17 -6.68
C GLY A 451 -12.51 -0.83 -5.19
N PRO A 452 -13.61 -1.24 -4.52
CA PRO A 452 -13.73 -1.13 -3.07
C PRO A 452 -12.87 -2.15 -2.32
N ILE A 453 -12.40 -1.76 -1.12
CA ILE A 453 -11.77 -2.65 -0.16
C ILE A 453 -12.59 -2.66 1.14
N PHE A 454 -12.80 -3.86 1.69
CA PHE A 454 -13.37 -4.07 3.02
C PHE A 454 -12.35 -4.85 3.86
N ASP A 455 -11.81 -4.17 4.89
CA ASP A 455 -10.81 -4.68 5.85
C ASP A 455 -11.04 -4.00 7.21
N TYR A 456 -12.25 -4.18 7.75
CA TYR A 456 -12.70 -3.67 9.04
C TYR A 456 -11.88 -4.25 10.19
N ASN A 457 -11.49 -5.52 10.04
CA ASN A 457 -10.73 -6.25 11.03
C ASN A 457 -9.21 -5.92 10.95
N TYR A 458 -8.77 -5.12 9.97
CA TYR A 458 -7.40 -4.62 9.74
C TYR A 458 -6.32 -5.71 9.67
N ASP A 459 -6.65 -6.87 9.10
CA ASP A 459 -5.73 -7.99 8.90
C ASP A 459 -5.06 -8.03 7.52
N GLY A 460 -5.47 -7.13 6.62
CA GLY A 460 -4.92 -7.03 5.26
C GLY A 460 -5.51 -8.06 4.30
N ARG A 461 -6.64 -8.67 4.63
CA ARG A 461 -7.42 -9.56 3.76
C ARG A 461 -8.81 -8.96 3.52
N PHE A 462 -9.48 -9.46 2.49
CA PHE A 462 -10.87 -9.08 2.25
C PHE A 462 -11.75 -9.64 3.39
N ASP A 463 -12.66 -8.83 3.90
CA ASP A 463 -13.66 -9.25 4.88
C ASP A 463 -14.71 -10.17 4.23
N ALA A 464 -15.17 -11.15 5.00
CA ALA A 464 -16.43 -11.82 4.71
C ALA A 464 -17.61 -10.87 5.02
N PRO A 465 -18.80 -11.07 4.41
CA PRO A 465 -19.95 -10.19 4.65
C PRO A 465 -20.33 -9.98 6.12
N GLY A 466 -20.13 -10.99 6.97
CA GLY A 466 -20.41 -10.91 8.41
C GLY A 466 -19.37 -10.14 9.25
N GLU A 467 -18.22 -9.81 8.67
CA GLU A 467 -17.15 -9.03 9.33
C GLU A 467 -17.29 -7.52 9.08
N ILE A 468 -18.14 -7.14 8.12
CA ILE A 468 -18.40 -5.76 7.73
C ILE A 468 -19.35 -5.11 8.75
N THR A 469 -18.90 -4.04 9.41
CA THR A 469 -19.63 -3.44 10.53
C THR A 469 -20.32 -2.11 10.24
N GLU A 470 -20.13 -1.50 9.07
CA GLU A 470 -20.81 -0.26 8.70
C GLU A 470 -21.47 -0.36 7.32
N CYS A 471 -22.72 0.11 7.22
CA CYS A 471 -23.53 0.10 6.00
C CYS A 471 -24.37 1.38 5.90
N SER A 472 -24.79 1.76 4.68
CA SER A 472 -25.52 3.02 4.43
C SER A 472 -26.97 2.99 4.94
N THR A 473 -27.45 1.83 5.41
CA THR A 473 -28.76 1.63 6.02
C THR A 473 -28.65 0.71 7.24
N HIS A 474 -29.70 0.58 8.04
CA HIS A 474 -29.70 -0.13 9.34
C HIS A 474 -29.43 -1.65 9.28
N ASP A 475 -29.30 -2.25 8.09
CA ASP A 475 -29.05 -3.69 7.93
C ASP A 475 -27.90 -3.98 6.95
N CYS A 476 -26.81 -4.55 7.47
CA CYS A 476 -25.62 -4.92 6.68
C CYS A 476 -25.77 -6.23 5.90
N LEU A 477 -26.76 -7.06 6.22
CA LEU A 477 -26.98 -8.33 5.50
C LEU A 477 -27.61 -8.12 4.11
N HIS A 478 -28.15 -6.92 3.84
CA HIS A 478 -28.99 -6.68 2.66
C HIS A 478 -28.70 -5.38 1.88
N HIS A 479 -27.72 -4.55 2.30
CA HIS A 479 -27.56 -3.20 1.74
C HIS A 479 -26.11 -2.68 1.66
N ALA A 480 -25.96 -1.59 0.90
CA ALA A 480 -24.68 -1.00 0.49
C ALA A 480 -23.73 -0.77 1.68
N VAL A 481 -22.56 -1.37 1.58
CA VAL A 481 -21.52 -1.37 2.62
C VAL A 481 -20.83 -0.01 2.67
N ARG A 482 -20.59 0.54 3.87
CA ARG A 482 -19.81 1.77 4.04
C ARG A 482 -18.33 1.48 3.83
N TYR A 483 -17.64 2.45 3.26
CA TYR A 483 -16.25 2.34 2.86
C TYR A 483 -15.33 2.74 4.01
N ARG A 484 -14.29 1.97 4.30
CA ARG A 484 -13.23 2.41 5.22
C ARG A 484 -12.02 2.86 4.42
N ARG A 485 -11.87 4.19 4.22
CA ARG A 485 -10.67 4.98 3.83
C ARG A 485 -9.60 4.38 2.88
N TYR A 486 -9.85 3.30 2.15
CA TYR A 486 -8.85 2.62 1.33
C TYR A 486 -9.43 2.20 0.00
N SER A 487 -9.09 2.95 -1.06
CA SER A 487 -9.24 2.48 -2.43
C SER A 487 -7.98 1.78 -2.89
N GLN A 488 -8.16 0.62 -3.52
CA GLN A 488 -7.11 0.06 -4.37
C GLN A 488 -7.26 0.73 -5.72
N LEU A 489 -6.23 1.47 -6.09
CA LEU A 489 -6.02 1.89 -7.46
C LEU A 489 -4.80 1.13 -7.94
N GLU A 490 -4.99 0.23 -8.89
CA GLU A 490 -3.89 -0.42 -9.59
C GLU A 490 -3.71 0.28 -10.93
N ILE A 491 -2.55 0.90 -11.09
CA ILE A 491 -2.14 1.59 -12.32
C ILE A 491 -1.14 0.68 -13.02
N GLN A 492 -1.61 -0.05 -14.03
CA GLN A 492 -0.77 -0.96 -14.83
C GLN A 492 -0.28 -0.28 -16.11
#